data_AF-A0A8X7YQ00-F1
#
_entry.id   AF-A0A8X7YQ00-F1
#
_cell.length_a   1.000
_cell.length_b   1.000
_cell.length_c   1.000
_cell.angle_alpha   90.00
_cell.angle_beta   90.00
_cell.angle_gamma   90.00
#
_symmetry.space_group_name_H-M   'P 1'
#
loop_
_entity.id
_entity.type
_entity.pdbx_description
1 polymer ?
#
loop_
_entity_poly.entity_id
_entity_poly.type
_entity_poly.pdbx_seq_one_letter_code
_entity_poly.pdbx_strand_id
1 'polypeptide(L)'
;MKNETTETSTSGCGSLILEMGALSRLTGDPKYESASLRALRKLWSMRSSLNLLGTTLDVETGEWIEHSSGIGAGVDSFYEYLFKAHILFGKEDFWRMFHSAYLAVQKYFRHGPWSWGRLGMGALSFRYHEADMRTGKATYWQLTSLQAFWPGLQANPWYIEVGEAIVDSLDLYTKVEGGFASIRDVTTMQTEDHQHSFFLAETCKYLYLLFDDSFLKEKPKRASAMSLQVCPALSLNSRHGEQLVESACHIPDARNDHKCFSDE
;
A
#
# COMPACT_ATOMS: atom_id res chain seq x y z
N MET A 1 -12.12 -17.81 21.99
CA MET A 1 -13.04 -18.87 22.48
C MET A 1 -12.21 -19.98 23.12
N LYS A 2 -12.78 -20.90 23.92
CA LYS A 2 -11.98 -22.03 24.46
C LYS A 2 -11.52 -22.91 23.28
N ASN A 3 -10.20 -23.07 23.11
CA ASN A 3 -9.50 -23.83 22.05
C ASN A 3 -9.29 -23.12 20.69
N GLU A 4 -9.42 -21.80 20.60
CA GLU A 4 -8.96 -21.07 19.41
C GLU A 4 -7.47 -20.74 19.52
N THR A 5 -6.80 -20.68 18.36
CA THR A 5 -5.43 -20.17 18.31
C THR A 5 -5.39 -18.70 18.72
N THR A 6 -4.38 -18.35 19.48
CA THR A 6 -4.07 -16.97 19.88
C THR A 6 -3.19 -16.27 18.83
N GLU A 7 -2.75 -17.00 17.80
CA GLU A 7 -1.91 -16.49 16.74
C GLU A 7 -2.73 -15.72 15.70
N THR A 8 -2.23 -14.57 15.29
CA THR A 8 -2.82 -13.76 14.23
C THR A 8 -1.74 -13.06 13.43
N SER A 9 -2.07 -12.61 12.22
CA SER A 9 -1.17 -11.84 11.39
C SER A 9 -1.32 -10.33 11.60
N THR A 10 -0.29 -9.58 11.20
CA THR A 10 -0.36 -8.10 11.17
C THR A 10 -1.52 -7.62 10.30
N SER A 11 -1.75 -8.25 9.16
CA SER A 11 -2.93 -8.00 8.30
C SER A 11 -4.23 -8.31 9.03
N GLY A 12 -4.32 -9.43 9.74
CA GLY A 12 -5.53 -9.85 10.48
C GLY A 12 -5.94 -8.86 11.57
N CYS A 13 -4.99 -8.28 12.30
CA CYS A 13 -5.28 -7.25 13.30
C CYS A 13 -5.42 -5.84 12.71
N GLY A 14 -4.67 -5.54 11.66
CA GLY A 14 -4.52 -4.19 11.11
C GLY A 14 -5.59 -3.77 10.10
N SER A 15 -6.34 -4.73 9.54
CA SER A 15 -7.12 -4.52 8.32
C SER A 15 -8.63 -4.63 8.56
N LEU A 16 -9.12 -3.97 9.61
CA LEU A 16 -10.55 -3.96 9.96
C LEU A 16 -11.16 -2.56 9.99
N ILE A 17 -10.33 -1.51 9.91
CA ILE A 17 -10.78 -0.14 10.18
C ILE A 17 -11.75 0.40 9.12
N LEU A 18 -11.66 -0.06 7.88
CA LEU A 18 -12.51 0.41 6.79
C LEU A 18 -13.96 -0.09 6.99
N GLU A 19 -14.13 -1.39 7.20
CA GLU A 19 -15.43 -2.04 7.36
C GLU A 19 -16.05 -1.63 8.69
N MET A 20 -15.28 -1.65 9.78
CA MET A 20 -15.78 -1.28 11.10
C MET A 20 -16.10 0.21 11.20
N GLY A 21 -15.31 1.07 10.53
CA GLY A 21 -15.58 2.49 10.41
C GLY A 21 -16.83 2.79 9.58
N ALA A 22 -17.04 2.07 8.48
CA ALA A 22 -18.27 2.16 7.69
C ALA A 22 -19.49 1.68 8.48
N LEU A 23 -19.38 0.53 9.18
CA LEU A 23 -20.44 -0.02 10.00
C LEU A 23 -20.86 0.94 11.12
N SER A 24 -19.91 1.57 11.80
CA SER A 24 -20.22 2.59 12.81
C SER A 24 -20.97 3.80 12.24
N ARG A 25 -20.67 4.23 11.02
CA ARG A 25 -21.39 5.33 10.35
C ARG A 25 -22.80 4.93 9.95
N LEU A 26 -22.99 3.71 9.44
CA LEU A 26 -24.29 3.21 8.99
C LEU A 26 -25.25 2.91 10.14
N THR A 27 -24.72 2.42 11.26
CA THR A 27 -25.52 2.03 12.43
C THR A 27 -25.67 3.14 13.47
N GLY A 28 -24.80 4.15 13.43
CA GLY A 28 -24.68 5.17 14.48
C GLY A 28 -24.01 4.66 15.77
N ASP A 29 -23.56 3.40 15.82
CA ASP A 29 -22.90 2.82 16.99
C ASP A 29 -21.36 2.89 16.86
N PRO A 30 -20.67 3.69 17.69
CA PRO A 30 -19.23 3.89 17.57
C PRO A 30 -18.38 2.70 18.03
N LYS A 31 -18.97 1.64 18.60
CA LYS A 31 -18.21 0.53 19.18
C LYS A 31 -17.34 -0.20 18.16
N TYR A 32 -17.81 -0.32 16.92
CA TYR A 32 -17.11 -1.04 15.84
C TYR A 32 -15.84 -0.31 15.43
N GLU A 33 -15.94 0.97 15.06
CA GLU A 33 -14.77 1.83 14.76
C GLU A 33 -13.83 1.90 15.96
N SER A 34 -14.38 2.06 17.17
CA SER A 34 -13.55 2.17 18.38
C SER A 34 -12.76 0.90 18.67
N ALA A 35 -13.34 -0.28 18.47
CA ALA A 35 -12.65 -1.55 18.67
C ALA A 35 -11.51 -1.75 17.66
N SER A 36 -11.78 -1.53 16.37
CA SER A 36 -10.76 -1.63 15.31
C SER A 36 -9.63 -0.62 15.49
N LEU A 37 -9.94 0.63 15.85
CA LEU A 37 -8.92 1.65 16.14
C LEU A 37 -8.02 1.28 17.33
N ARG A 38 -8.59 0.71 18.39
CA ARG A 38 -7.79 0.25 19.54
C ARG A 38 -6.83 -0.86 19.15
N ALA A 39 -7.31 -1.84 18.38
CA ALA A 39 -6.48 -2.94 17.88
C ALA A 39 -5.35 -2.41 16.99
N LEU A 40 -5.67 -1.56 16.01
CA LEU A 40 -4.69 -0.96 15.11
C LEU A 40 -3.63 -0.13 15.85
N ARG A 41 -4.04 0.70 16.82
CA ARG A 41 -3.11 1.51 17.61
C ARG A 41 -2.22 0.65 18.51
N LYS A 42 -2.76 -0.43 19.09
CA LYS A 42 -1.98 -1.40 19.86
C LYS A 42 -0.96 -2.10 18.98
N LEU A 43 -1.37 -2.60 17.81
CA LEU A 43 -0.48 -3.19 16.81
C LEU A 43 0.63 -2.22 16.40
N TRP A 44 0.28 -0.96 16.09
CA TRP A 44 1.26 0.07 15.76
C TRP A 44 2.25 0.34 16.91
N SER A 45 1.80 0.26 18.17
CA SER A 45 2.69 0.42 19.33
C SER A 45 3.71 -0.71 19.50
N MET A 46 3.46 -1.88 18.90
CA MET A 46 4.33 -3.06 18.96
C MET A 46 5.41 -3.08 17.88
N ARG A 47 5.42 -2.10 16.98
CA ARG A 47 6.47 -1.97 15.95
C ARG A 47 7.86 -1.81 16.59
N SER A 48 8.89 -2.21 15.87
CA SER A 48 10.27 -1.99 16.29
C SER A 48 10.67 -0.51 16.23
N SER A 49 11.83 -0.17 16.79
CA SER A 49 12.43 1.17 16.62
C SER A 49 12.70 1.55 15.16
N LEU A 50 12.66 0.57 14.25
CA LEU A 50 12.81 0.76 12.80
C LEU A 50 11.46 1.05 12.10
N ASN A 51 10.35 1.10 12.86
CA ASN A 51 8.97 1.14 12.35
C ASN A 51 8.56 -0.08 11.52
N LEU A 52 9.19 -1.24 11.75
CA LEU A 52 8.83 -2.51 11.12
C LEU A 52 7.90 -3.32 12.04
N LEU A 53 7.04 -4.16 11.46
CA LEU A 53 6.13 -5.07 12.17
C LEU A 53 6.38 -6.51 11.71
N GLY A 54 6.33 -7.47 12.63
CA GLY A 54 6.46 -8.89 12.28
C GLY A 54 5.26 -9.39 11.50
N THR A 55 5.34 -10.61 10.97
CA THR A 55 4.22 -11.21 10.23
C THR A 55 3.16 -11.76 11.17
N THR A 56 3.55 -12.41 12.28
CA THR A 56 2.65 -13.14 13.18
C THR A 56 2.88 -12.75 14.64
N LEU A 57 1.81 -12.47 15.37
CA LEU A 57 1.81 -12.17 16.80
C LEU A 57 0.83 -13.05 17.58
N ASP A 58 1.08 -13.18 18.88
CA ASP A 58 0.14 -13.78 19.82
C ASP A 58 -0.71 -12.68 20.47
N VAL A 59 -2.03 -12.78 20.39
CA VAL A 59 -2.96 -11.73 20.88
C VAL A 59 -3.15 -11.71 22.39
N GLU A 60 -2.86 -12.82 23.09
CA GLU A 60 -3.03 -12.90 24.55
C GLU A 60 -1.81 -12.31 25.26
N THR A 61 -0.62 -12.65 24.78
CA THR A 61 0.66 -12.17 25.33
C THR A 61 1.04 -10.80 24.77
N GLY A 62 0.64 -10.49 23.54
CA GLY A 62 1.05 -9.27 22.85
C GLY A 62 2.51 -9.29 22.38
N GLU A 63 3.07 -10.48 22.14
CA GLU A 63 4.44 -10.69 21.67
C GLU A 63 4.46 -11.16 20.21
N TRP A 64 5.55 -10.86 19.51
CA TRP A 64 5.78 -11.33 18.15
C TRP A 64 6.23 -12.79 18.16
N ILE A 65 5.55 -13.64 17.38
CA ILE A 65 5.94 -15.03 17.16
C ILE A 65 6.94 -15.08 15.99
N GLU A 66 6.53 -14.53 14.85
CA GLU A 66 7.34 -14.46 13.64
C GLU A 66 7.87 -13.04 13.46
N HIS A 67 9.19 -12.91 13.44
CA HIS A 67 9.88 -11.62 13.38
C HIS A 67 10.28 -11.24 11.95
N SER A 68 10.06 -12.11 10.96
CA SER A 68 10.15 -11.71 9.55
C SER A 68 9.16 -10.58 9.29
N SER A 69 9.57 -9.61 8.48
CA SER A 69 8.81 -8.42 8.13
C SER A 69 8.95 -8.18 6.64
N GLY A 70 7.86 -7.76 6.01
CA GLY A 70 7.82 -7.51 4.59
C GLY A 70 6.56 -6.76 4.18
N ILE A 71 6.40 -6.62 2.87
CA ILE A 71 5.19 -6.11 2.21
C ILE A 71 4.36 -7.25 1.63
N GLY A 72 4.58 -8.48 2.07
CA GLY A 72 3.95 -9.68 1.52
C GLY A 72 2.83 -10.21 2.41
N ALA A 73 2.56 -11.51 2.23
CA ALA A 73 1.52 -12.22 2.96
C ALA A 73 1.59 -11.97 4.48
N GLY A 74 0.45 -11.63 5.06
CA GLY A 74 0.31 -11.42 6.51
C GLY A 74 0.67 -10.02 7.00
N VAL A 75 1.16 -9.13 6.12
CA VAL A 75 1.42 -7.71 6.44
C VAL A 75 0.87 -6.74 5.39
N ASP A 76 0.76 -7.18 4.13
CA ASP A 76 0.19 -6.46 2.97
C ASP A 76 -0.94 -5.46 3.28
N SER A 77 -2.13 -5.96 3.63
CA SER A 77 -3.33 -5.16 3.74
C SER A 77 -3.28 -4.17 4.90
N PHE A 78 -2.41 -4.37 5.90
CA PHE A 78 -2.19 -3.37 6.95
C PHE A 78 -1.76 -2.02 6.35
N TYR A 79 -0.82 -2.03 5.40
CA TYR A 79 -0.39 -0.78 4.77
C TYR A 79 -1.48 -0.16 3.90
N GLU A 80 -2.18 -1.00 3.14
CA GLU A 80 -3.27 -0.58 2.27
C GLU A 80 -4.39 0.08 3.08
N TYR A 81 -4.75 -0.50 4.23
CA TYR A 81 -5.81 0.00 5.10
C TYR A 81 -5.43 1.33 5.74
N LEU A 82 -4.17 1.54 6.14
CA LEU A 82 -3.73 2.83 6.65
C LEU A 82 -3.90 3.94 5.60
N PHE A 83 -3.44 3.69 4.37
CA PHE A 83 -3.55 4.67 3.30
C PHE A 83 -5.03 4.94 2.93
N LYS A 84 -5.82 3.89 2.75
CA LYS A 84 -7.25 4.01 2.43
C LYS A 84 -8.06 4.67 3.56
N ALA A 85 -7.75 4.36 4.82
CA ALA A 85 -8.43 4.95 5.97
C ALA A 85 -8.13 6.45 6.09
N HIS A 86 -6.92 6.89 5.75
CA HIS A 86 -6.62 8.32 5.65
C HIS A 86 -7.50 9.00 4.60
N ILE A 87 -7.61 8.43 3.40
CA ILE A 87 -8.46 8.98 2.32
C ILE A 87 -9.94 8.99 2.72
N LEU A 88 -10.43 7.90 3.29
CA LEU A 88 -11.86 7.71 3.56
C LEU A 88 -12.34 8.49 4.80
N PHE A 89 -11.52 8.57 5.84
CA PHE A 89 -11.90 9.17 7.12
C PHE A 89 -11.23 10.51 7.41
N GLY A 90 -10.24 10.92 6.62
CA GLY A 90 -9.55 12.21 6.73
C GLY A 90 -8.73 12.40 8.02
N LYS A 91 -8.43 11.33 8.75
CA LYS A 91 -7.66 11.41 10.00
C LYS A 91 -6.15 11.34 9.70
N GLU A 92 -5.40 12.33 10.19
CA GLU A 92 -3.94 12.42 10.03
C GLU A 92 -3.18 11.28 10.71
N ASP A 93 -3.74 10.67 11.75
CA ASP A 93 -3.13 9.52 12.45
C ASP A 93 -2.77 8.39 11.48
N PHE A 94 -3.67 8.06 10.55
CA PHE A 94 -3.45 6.99 9.58
C PHE A 94 -2.33 7.33 8.60
N TRP A 95 -2.28 8.58 8.14
CA TRP A 95 -1.20 9.07 7.27
C TRP A 95 0.15 9.01 7.98
N ARG A 96 0.22 9.45 9.24
CA ARG A 96 1.46 9.38 10.03
C ARG A 96 1.97 7.95 10.20
N MET A 97 1.08 6.99 10.45
CA MET A 97 1.42 5.57 10.53
C MET A 97 1.91 5.05 9.16
N PHE A 98 1.13 5.30 8.10
CA PHE A 98 1.47 4.86 6.75
C PHE A 98 2.82 5.42 6.29
N HIS A 99 3.01 6.73 6.39
CA HIS A 99 4.23 7.40 5.96
C HIS A 99 5.46 6.88 6.72
N SER A 100 5.35 6.69 8.04
CA SER A 100 6.45 6.12 8.85
C SER A 100 6.81 4.70 8.41
N ALA A 101 5.79 3.87 8.14
CA ALA A 101 5.98 2.49 7.69
C ALA A 101 6.52 2.43 6.25
N TYR A 102 6.03 3.31 5.37
CA TYR A 102 6.49 3.44 3.99
C TYR A 102 7.99 3.79 3.91
N LEU A 103 8.44 4.77 4.69
CA LEU A 103 9.87 5.11 4.76
C LEU A 103 10.72 3.94 5.26
N ALA A 104 10.22 3.15 6.21
CA ALA A 104 10.90 1.96 6.69
C ALA A 104 10.98 0.88 5.60
N VAL A 105 9.88 0.61 4.88
CA VAL A 105 9.87 -0.31 3.73
C VAL A 105 10.92 0.10 2.69
N GLN A 106 10.94 1.38 2.30
CA GLN A 106 11.90 1.87 1.29
C GLN A 106 13.35 1.76 1.76
N LYS A 107 13.60 1.84 3.06
CA LYS A 107 14.95 1.76 3.65
C LYS A 107 15.45 0.33 3.83
N TYR A 108 14.59 -0.58 4.30
CA TYR A 108 15.01 -1.90 4.78
C TYR A 108 14.67 -3.04 3.83
N PHE A 109 13.64 -2.91 3.01
CA PHE A 109 13.21 -4.00 2.12
C PHE A 109 13.68 -3.81 0.69
N ARG A 110 13.91 -2.56 0.27
CA ARG A 110 14.30 -2.27 -1.12
C ARG A 110 15.75 -2.66 -1.41
N HIS A 111 15.97 -3.30 -2.56
CA HIS A 111 17.28 -3.76 -2.99
C HIS A 111 17.73 -3.25 -4.36
N GLY A 112 19.00 -2.83 -4.38
CA GLY A 112 19.76 -2.47 -5.56
C GLY A 112 19.64 -1.00 -5.97
N PRO A 113 20.48 -0.57 -6.94
CA PRO A 113 20.70 0.84 -7.21
C PRO A 113 19.46 1.55 -7.74
N TRP A 114 19.35 2.84 -7.44
CA TRP A 114 18.54 3.78 -8.21
C TRP A 114 19.19 3.91 -9.59
N SER A 115 18.82 3.04 -10.53
CA SER A 115 19.29 3.14 -11.91
C SER A 115 18.22 3.76 -12.77
N TRP A 116 18.50 4.94 -13.34
CA TRP A 116 17.77 5.45 -14.50
C TRP A 116 17.95 4.42 -15.63
N GLY A 117 16.90 3.68 -15.97
CA GLY A 117 16.96 2.67 -17.02
C GLY A 117 17.43 3.29 -18.35
N ARG A 118 17.98 2.45 -19.22
CA ARG A 118 18.48 2.81 -20.57
C ARG A 118 17.39 3.40 -21.51
N LEU A 119 16.15 3.49 -21.04
CA LEU A 119 14.94 3.98 -21.73
C LEU A 119 14.45 5.36 -21.26
N GLY A 120 15.20 6.07 -20.40
CA GLY A 120 14.94 7.50 -20.20
C GLY A 120 13.73 7.87 -19.33
N MET A 121 13.11 6.92 -18.64
CA MET A 121 12.13 7.16 -17.58
C MET A 121 12.61 6.44 -16.32
N GLY A 122 12.60 7.10 -15.16
CA GLY A 122 13.12 6.58 -13.89
C GLY A 122 12.39 5.31 -13.43
N ALA A 123 12.82 4.15 -13.93
CA ALA A 123 12.30 2.85 -13.52
C ALA A 123 12.81 2.53 -12.10
N LEU A 124 11.91 2.57 -11.12
CA LEU A 124 12.14 1.95 -9.82
C LEU A 124 12.47 0.46 -10.07
N SER A 125 13.67 0.01 -9.70
CA SER A 125 13.88 -1.44 -9.57
C SER A 125 13.03 -1.95 -8.40
N PHE A 126 11.92 -2.62 -8.71
CA PHE A 126 10.99 -3.28 -7.78
C PHE A 126 11.56 -4.57 -7.21
N ARG A 127 12.77 -4.51 -6.64
CA ARG A 127 13.33 -5.63 -5.88
C ARG A 127 13.12 -5.34 -4.41
N TYR A 128 12.11 -5.96 -3.81
CA TYR A 128 11.91 -5.95 -2.37
C TYR A 128 12.26 -7.34 -1.82
N HIS A 129 12.92 -7.37 -0.67
CA HIS A 129 13.16 -8.56 0.13
C HIS A 129 12.51 -8.39 1.50
N GLU A 130 12.32 -9.50 2.21
CA GLU A 130 11.92 -9.45 3.62
C GLU A 130 13.12 -9.16 4.52
N ALA A 131 12.87 -8.62 5.70
CA ALA A 131 13.91 -8.39 6.70
C ALA A 131 13.40 -8.67 8.11
N ASP A 132 14.31 -9.02 9.02
CA ASP A 132 13.97 -9.16 10.44
C ASP A 132 13.56 -7.79 10.99
N MET A 133 12.39 -7.72 11.63
CA MET A 133 11.82 -6.45 12.06
C MET A 133 12.68 -5.68 13.06
N ARG A 134 13.53 -6.37 13.84
CA ARG A 134 14.33 -5.79 14.93
C ARG A 134 15.63 -5.22 14.40
N THR A 135 16.23 -5.91 13.44
CA THR A 135 17.58 -5.60 12.93
C THR A 135 17.56 -4.93 11.55
N GLY A 136 16.48 -5.10 10.79
CA GLY A 136 16.39 -4.65 9.39
C GLY A 136 17.30 -5.42 8.44
N LYS A 137 17.88 -6.55 8.87
CA LYS A 137 18.72 -7.41 8.03
C LYS A 137 17.84 -8.30 7.15
N ALA A 138 18.22 -8.44 5.89
CA ALA A 138 17.53 -9.31 4.94
C ALA A 138 17.40 -10.74 5.48
N THR A 139 16.19 -11.30 5.45
CA THR A 139 15.90 -12.67 5.87
C THR A 139 15.68 -13.55 4.66
N TYR A 140 14.71 -13.19 3.82
CA TYR A 140 14.34 -13.94 2.62
C TYR A 140 14.38 -13.04 1.38
N TRP A 141 15.06 -13.51 0.34
CA TRP A 141 15.15 -12.87 -0.97
C TRP A 141 14.01 -13.34 -1.90
N GLN A 142 12.79 -13.44 -1.36
CA GLN A 142 11.63 -13.96 -2.08
C GLN A 142 10.72 -12.79 -2.50
N LEU A 143 10.18 -12.90 -3.71
CA LEU A 143 9.11 -12.06 -4.21
C LEU A 143 7.86 -12.92 -4.38
N THR A 144 6.82 -12.66 -3.59
CA THR A 144 5.51 -13.32 -3.68
C THR A 144 4.54 -12.46 -4.49
N SER A 145 3.52 -13.09 -5.09
CA SER A 145 2.50 -12.38 -5.87
C SER A 145 1.75 -11.32 -5.05
N LEU A 146 1.59 -11.53 -3.74
CA LEU A 146 0.95 -10.56 -2.85
C LEU A 146 1.73 -9.25 -2.76
N GLN A 147 3.06 -9.26 -2.87
CA GLN A 147 3.87 -8.03 -2.85
C GLN A 147 3.62 -7.11 -4.07
N ALA A 148 2.88 -7.56 -5.09
CA ALA A 148 2.47 -6.75 -6.24
C ALA A 148 1.41 -5.68 -5.91
N PHE A 149 0.76 -5.73 -4.72
CA PHE A 149 -0.14 -4.65 -4.31
C PHE A 149 0.62 -3.35 -4.00
N TRP A 150 1.80 -3.47 -3.36
CA TRP A 150 2.63 -2.36 -2.90
C TRP A 150 3.00 -1.39 -4.01
N PRO A 151 3.37 -1.89 -5.20
CA PRO A 151 3.47 -1.05 -6.35
C PRO A 151 2.15 -0.35 -6.69
N GLY A 152 1.06 -1.09 -6.92
CA GLY A 152 -0.26 -0.52 -7.26
C GLY A 152 -0.74 0.59 -6.30
N LEU A 153 -0.41 0.48 -5.00
CA LEU A 153 -0.69 1.51 -3.99
C LEU A 153 -0.02 2.87 -4.29
N GLN A 154 1.12 2.87 -4.98
CA GLN A 154 1.91 4.07 -5.32
C GLN A 154 1.53 4.70 -6.66
N ALA A 155 0.61 4.10 -7.43
CA ALA A 155 0.17 4.59 -8.75
C ALA A 155 1.34 4.92 -9.71
N ASN A 156 2.34 4.04 -9.80
CA ASN A 156 3.46 4.21 -10.74
C ASN A 156 2.99 3.83 -12.16
N PRO A 157 3.29 4.65 -13.18
CA PRO A 157 2.97 4.35 -14.58
C PRO A 157 3.50 3.00 -15.10
N TRP A 158 4.64 2.50 -14.57
CA TRP A 158 5.19 1.20 -14.96
C TRP A 158 4.26 0.02 -14.64
N TYR A 159 3.33 0.17 -13.69
CA TYR A 159 2.44 -0.93 -13.35
C TYR A 159 1.37 -1.20 -14.38
N ILE A 160 1.13 -0.28 -15.32
CA ILE A 160 0.25 -0.57 -16.46
C ILE A 160 0.85 -1.73 -17.27
N GLU A 161 2.16 -1.70 -17.55
CA GLU A 161 2.87 -2.78 -18.26
C GLU A 161 2.88 -4.09 -17.45
N VAL A 162 3.05 -4.01 -16.13
CA VAL A 162 3.01 -5.20 -15.25
C VAL A 162 1.60 -5.77 -15.16
N GLY A 163 0.59 -4.93 -15.02
CA GLY A 163 -0.81 -5.35 -15.01
C GLY A 163 -1.18 -5.99 -16.33
N GLU A 164 -0.62 -5.53 -17.45
CA GLU A 164 -0.87 -6.08 -18.78
C GLU A 164 -0.29 -7.49 -18.84
N ALA A 165 0.96 -7.66 -18.41
CA ALA A 165 1.58 -8.98 -18.29
C ALA A 165 0.84 -9.94 -17.34
N ILE A 166 0.25 -9.42 -16.25
CA ILE A 166 -0.58 -10.22 -15.33
C ILE A 166 -1.89 -10.62 -15.99
N VAL A 167 -2.59 -9.72 -16.67
CA VAL A 167 -3.82 -10.02 -17.42
C VAL A 167 -3.55 -11.07 -18.48
N ASP A 168 -2.50 -10.90 -19.27
CA ASP A 168 -2.09 -11.85 -20.30
C ASP A 168 -1.78 -13.23 -19.71
N SER A 169 -1.09 -13.27 -18.57
CA SER A 169 -0.78 -14.53 -17.88
C SER A 169 -2.03 -15.21 -17.33
N LEU A 170 -2.99 -14.45 -16.78
CA LEU A 170 -4.26 -15.00 -16.31
C LEU A 170 -5.07 -15.57 -17.48
N ASP A 171 -5.18 -14.82 -18.57
CA ASP A 171 -5.93 -15.27 -19.75
C ASP A 171 -5.29 -16.48 -20.43
N LEU A 172 -3.96 -16.57 -20.43
CA LEU A 172 -3.22 -17.66 -21.06
C LEU A 172 -3.22 -18.95 -20.23
N TYR A 173 -3.10 -18.84 -18.90
CA TYR A 173 -2.80 -20.01 -18.06
C TYR A 173 -3.91 -20.40 -17.09
N THR A 174 -4.73 -19.45 -16.64
CA THR A 174 -5.75 -19.72 -15.61
C THR A 174 -7.16 -19.77 -16.19
N LYS A 175 -7.40 -19.20 -17.37
CA LYS A 175 -8.72 -19.19 -18.00
C LYS A 175 -9.19 -20.57 -18.43
N VAL A 176 -10.41 -20.92 -18.02
CA VAL A 176 -11.11 -22.16 -18.37
C VAL A 176 -12.55 -21.83 -18.80
N GLU A 177 -13.28 -22.82 -19.35
CA GLU A 177 -14.66 -22.61 -19.85
C GLU A 177 -15.60 -21.98 -18.80
N GLY A 178 -15.40 -22.29 -17.51
CA GLY A 178 -16.23 -21.82 -16.41
C GLY A 178 -15.70 -20.62 -15.61
N GLY A 179 -14.53 -20.05 -15.94
CA GLY A 179 -13.92 -18.97 -15.16
C GLY A 179 -12.40 -19.01 -15.14
N PHE A 180 -11.80 -18.87 -13.96
CA PHE A 180 -10.35 -18.86 -13.75
C PHE A 180 -9.95 -19.90 -12.69
N ALA A 181 -9.08 -20.82 -13.05
CA ALA A 181 -8.55 -21.88 -12.21
C ALA A 181 -7.19 -21.48 -11.62
N SER A 182 -6.94 -21.81 -10.35
CA SER A 182 -5.61 -21.66 -9.75
C SER A 182 -4.57 -22.56 -10.43
N ILE A 183 -3.30 -22.15 -10.41
CA ILE A 183 -2.17 -22.98 -10.84
C ILE A 183 -1.62 -23.72 -9.61
N ARG A 184 -1.68 -25.05 -9.66
CA ARG A 184 -1.15 -25.93 -8.61
C ARG A 184 0.38 -25.98 -8.60
N ASP A 185 0.99 -25.97 -9.79
CA ASP A 185 2.43 -26.00 -9.96
C ASP A 185 2.84 -25.14 -11.17
N VAL A 186 3.55 -24.05 -10.89
CA VAL A 186 3.99 -23.05 -11.87
C VAL A 186 5.12 -23.52 -12.78
N THR A 187 5.79 -24.64 -12.46
CA THR A 187 6.82 -25.22 -13.33
C THR A 187 6.21 -26.11 -14.41
N THR A 188 5.09 -26.75 -14.11
CA THR A 188 4.35 -27.62 -15.02
C THR A 188 3.12 -26.96 -15.62
N MET A 189 2.73 -25.79 -15.09
CA MET A 189 1.49 -25.07 -15.42
C MET A 189 0.23 -25.91 -15.24
N GLN A 190 0.26 -26.85 -14.30
CA GLN A 190 -0.91 -27.67 -13.98
C GLN A 190 -1.93 -26.83 -13.22
N THR A 191 -3.16 -26.77 -13.73
CA THR A 191 -4.29 -26.11 -13.06
C THR A 191 -4.90 -27.00 -11.98
N GLU A 192 -5.49 -26.39 -10.96
CA GLU A 192 -6.41 -27.03 -10.02
C GLU A 192 -7.82 -26.46 -10.21
N ASP A 193 -8.85 -27.30 -10.06
CA ASP A 193 -10.25 -26.90 -10.23
C ASP A 193 -10.75 -26.12 -8.99
N HIS A 194 -10.17 -24.95 -8.78
CA HIS A 194 -10.47 -24.07 -7.67
C HIS A 194 -10.29 -22.61 -8.08
N GLN A 195 -11.34 -21.81 -7.88
CA GLN A 195 -11.30 -20.36 -8.03
C GLN A 195 -11.51 -19.72 -6.66
N HIS A 196 -10.50 -19.03 -6.14
CA HIS A 196 -10.62 -18.31 -4.89
C HIS A 196 -11.56 -17.10 -5.02
N SER A 197 -12.39 -16.85 -4.01
CA SER A 197 -13.31 -15.71 -3.99
C SER A 197 -12.59 -14.35 -4.09
N PHE A 198 -11.38 -14.25 -3.52
CA PHE A 198 -10.56 -13.03 -3.60
C PHE A 198 -10.09 -12.71 -5.02
N PHE A 199 -10.07 -13.67 -5.96
CA PHE A 199 -9.73 -13.40 -7.35
C PHE A 199 -10.66 -12.32 -7.95
N LEU A 200 -11.97 -12.46 -7.71
CA LEU A 200 -12.97 -11.50 -8.19
C LEU A 200 -12.96 -10.21 -7.36
N ALA A 201 -12.85 -10.33 -6.02
CA ALA A 201 -12.97 -9.18 -5.13
C ALA A 201 -11.72 -8.29 -5.07
N GLU A 202 -10.55 -8.84 -5.40
CA GLU A 202 -9.26 -8.18 -5.27
C GLU A 202 -8.52 -8.13 -6.61
N THR A 203 -8.14 -9.28 -7.18
CA THR A 203 -7.32 -9.32 -8.39
C THR A 203 -7.99 -8.59 -9.56
N CYS A 204 -9.23 -8.95 -9.91
CA CYS A 204 -9.96 -8.27 -10.98
C CYS A 204 -10.20 -6.79 -10.67
N LYS A 205 -10.48 -6.44 -9.41
CA LYS A 205 -10.71 -5.05 -8.98
C LYS A 205 -9.45 -4.21 -9.15
N TYR A 206 -8.28 -4.71 -8.73
CA TYR A 206 -7.02 -3.97 -8.85
C TYR A 206 -6.56 -3.83 -10.29
N LEU A 207 -6.71 -4.89 -11.10
CA LEU A 207 -6.43 -4.81 -12.54
C LEU A 207 -7.37 -3.80 -13.22
N TYR A 208 -8.67 -3.80 -12.90
CA TYR A 208 -9.61 -2.82 -13.44
C TYR A 208 -9.22 -1.38 -13.07
N LEU A 209 -8.97 -1.12 -11.78
CA LEU A 209 -8.58 0.21 -11.30
C LEU A 209 -7.22 0.68 -11.83
N LEU A 210 -6.37 -0.24 -12.28
CA LEU A 210 -5.07 0.07 -12.86
C LEU A 210 -5.20 0.62 -14.30
N PHE A 211 -6.17 0.13 -15.07
CA PHE A 211 -6.35 0.49 -16.48
C PHE A 211 -7.44 1.54 -16.72
N ASP A 212 -8.40 1.68 -15.81
CA ASP A 212 -9.48 2.67 -15.93
C ASP A 212 -9.23 3.84 -14.97
N ASP A 213 -8.76 4.99 -15.47
CA ASP A 213 -8.57 6.21 -14.67
C ASP A 213 -9.79 7.14 -14.67
N SER A 214 -10.89 6.75 -15.34
CA SER A 214 -12.07 7.62 -15.52
C SER A 214 -12.68 8.06 -14.20
N PHE A 215 -12.62 7.20 -13.18
CA PHE A 215 -13.12 7.50 -11.82
C PHE A 215 -12.30 8.58 -11.08
N LEU A 216 -11.08 8.88 -11.54
CA LEU A 216 -10.25 9.97 -11.01
C LEU A 216 -10.56 11.32 -11.69
N LYS A 217 -11.21 11.30 -12.87
CA LYS A 217 -11.52 12.52 -13.64
C LYS A 217 -12.66 13.35 -13.02
N GLU A 218 -13.51 12.74 -12.20
CA GLU A 218 -14.65 13.41 -11.54
C GLU A 218 -14.37 13.86 -10.10
N LYS A 219 -13.22 13.49 -9.50
CA LYS A 219 -12.85 13.95 -8.16
C LYS A 219 -12.04 15.25 -8.24
N PRO A 220 -12.26 16.24 -7.37
CA PRO A 220 -11.40 17.43 -7.34
C PRO A 220 -9.96 16.99 -7.11
N LYS A 221 -9.10 17.25 -8.10
CA LYS A 221 -7.67 16.91 -8.09
C LYS A 221 -7.02 17.55 -6.85
N ARG A 222 -6.85 16.77 -5.79
CA ARG A 222 -5.92 17.06 -4.69
C ARG A 222 -4.67 16.24 -4.97
N ALA A 223 -3.54 16.93 -5.02
CA ALA A 223 -2.32 16.48 -5.66
C ALA A 223 -1.70 15.20 -5.03
N SER A 224 -0.66 14.68 -5.69
CA SER A 224 0.14 13.47 -5.36
C SER A 224 0.74 13.40 -3.94
N ALA A 225 0.49 12.32 -3.20
CA ALA A 225 1.03 12.05 -1.86
C ALA A 225 2.56 11.80 -1.78
N MET A 226 3.30 11.87 -2.90
CA MET A 226 4.76 11.69 -2.93
C MET A 226 5.54 12.80 -3.65
N SER A 227 4.89 13.68 -4.44
CA SER A 227 5.56 14.86 -5.04
C SER A 227 4.67 16.11 -5.27
N LEU A 228 3.36 16.05 -5.04
CA LEU A 228 2.40 17.16 -5.15
C LEU A 228 2.63 18.26 -6.24
N GLN A 229 2.94 17.94 -7.50
CA GLN A 229 2.54 18.84 -8.61
C GLN A 229 1.29 18.25 -9.27
N VAL A 230 0.20 18.99 -9.52
CA VAL A 230 0.08 20.34 -10.10
C VAL A 230 -0.33 21.44 -9.12
N CYS A 231 0.38 22.58 -9.21
CA CYS A 231 0.09 23.84 -8.55
C CYS A 231 -1.27 24.44 -8.98
N PRO A 232 -2.14 24.84 -8.04
CA PRO A 232 -3.19 25.80 -8.35
C PRO A 232 -2.55 27.20 -8.36
N ALA A 233 -2.59 27.88 -9.51
CA ALA A 233 -2.40 29.33 -9.52
C ALA A 233 -3.59 29.95 -8.78
N LEU A 234 -3.34 30.59 -7.65
CA LEU A 234 -4.27 31.57 -7.10
C LEU A 234 -3.59 32.92 -7.14
N SER A 235 -3.98 33.71 -8.13
CA SER A 235 -3.89 35.16 -8.04
C SER A 235 -4.57 35.59 -6.75
N LEU A 236 -3.82 36.23 -5.86
CA LEU A 236 -4.41 37.09 -4.83
C LEU A 236 -3.80 38.47 -4.99
N ASN A 237 -4.61 39.37 -5.55
CA ASN A 237 -4.52 40.78 -5.22
C ASN A 237 -4.66 40.91 -3.69
N SER A 238 -3.56 41.18 -3.00
CA SER A 238 -3.61 41.60 -1.61
C SER A 238 -3.88 43.10 -1.56
N ARG A 239 -5.07 43.48 -1.10
CA ARG A 239 -5.24 44.68 -0.30
C ARG A 239 -5.78 44.27 1.06
N HIS A 240 -4.85 44.22 2.00
CA HIS A 240 -5.01 44.23 3.46
C HIS A 240 -5.49 42.94 4.14
N GLY A 241 -4.62 42.48 5.04
CA GLY A 241 -5.02 41.87 6.32
C GLY A 241 -4.79 40.37 6.43
N GLU A 242 -3.76 40.02 7.20
CA GLU A 242 -3.60 38.77 7.97
C GLU A 242 -2.88 37.54 7.37
N GLN A 243 -1.83 37.16 8.12
CA GLN A 243 -1.09 35.90 8.25
C GLN A 243 -0.56 35.17 7.01
N LEU A 244 0.77 35.30 6.81
CA LEU A 244 1.58 34.35 6.05
C LEU A 244 1.48 32.96 6.66
N VAL A 245 1.07 31.98 5.86
CA VAL A 245 1.28 30.55 6.15
C VAL A 245 2.04 29.96 4.96
N GLU A 246 3.29 29.56 5.20
CA GLU A 246 4.15 28.88 4.23
C GLU A 246 3.64 27.46 3.96
N SER A 247 3.62 27.05 2.69
CA SER A 247 3.31 25.66 2.31
C SER A 247 4.55 24.77 2.51
N ALA A 248 4.38 23.67 3.23
CA ALA A 248 5.40 22.67 3.47
C ALA A 248 5.83 21.96 2.17
N CYS A 249 6.81 22.51 1.47
CA CYS A 249 7.60 21.84 0.45
C CYS A 249 9.08 22.18 0.71
N HIS A 250 9.74 21.39 1.56
CA HIS A 250 11.19 21.47 1.76
C HIS A 250 11.87 20.23 1.18
N ILE A 251 12.21 20.31 -0.11
CA ILE A 251 13.45 19.76 -0.64
C ILE A 251 14.13 20.93 -1.37
N PRO A 252 15.36 21.33 -1.01
CA PRO A 252 16.06 22.38 -1.74
C PRO A 252 16.42 21.88 -3.15
N ASP A 253 15.97 22.60 -4.17
CA ASP A 253 16.40 22.38 -5.55
C ASP A 253 17.91 22.63 -5.65
N ALA A 254 18.69 21.56 -5.83
CA ALA A 254 20.16 21.63 -5.90
C ALA A 254 20.70 22.05 -7.28
N ARG A 255 19.88 22.62 -8.17
CA ARG A 255 20.31 23.04 -9.51
C ARG A 255 19.60 24.32 -9.98
N ASN A 256 20.41 25.33 -10.27
CA ASN A 256 19.98 26.68 -10.70
C ASN A 256 19.39 26.75 -12.13
N ASP A 257 19.29 25.63 -12.86
CA ASP A 257 18.95 25.61 -14.30
C ASP A 257 17.66 24.86 -14.66
N HIS A 258 16.87 24.39 -13.68
CA HIS A 258 15.63 23.69 -13.99
C HIS A 258 14.45 24.65 -14.20
N LYS A 259 14.09 24.91 -15.47
CA LYS A 259 12.83 25.56 -15.85
C LYS A 259 11.76 24.50 -16.10
N CYS A 260 10.64 24.57 -15.38
CA CYS A 260 9.44 23.81 -15.72
C CYS A 260 8.82 24.41 -16.99
N PHE A 261 8.63 23.58 -18.02
CA PHE A 261 7.83 23.95 -19.19
C PHE A 261 6.38 24.14 -18.73
N SER A 262 5.84 25.35 -18.93
CA SER A 262 4.41 25.62 -18.83
C SER A 262 3.80 25.51 -20.22
N ASP A 263 2.66 24.82 -20.32
CA ASP A 263 1.91 24.59 -21.55
C ASP A 263 1.44 25.92 -22.20
N GLU A 264 1.70 26.05 -23.51
CA GLU A 264 0.86 26.80 -24.45
C GLU A 264 -0.30 25.92 -24.93
#